data_AF-A0A9P3LEF2-F1
#
_entry.id   AF-A0A9P3LEF2-F1
#
_cell.length_a   1.000
_cell.length_b   1.000
_cell.length_c   1.000
_cell.angle_alpha   90.00
_cell.angle_beta   90.00
_cell.angle_gamma   90.00
#
_symmetry.space_group_name_H-M   'P 1'
#
loop_
_entity.id
_entity.type
_entity.pdbx_description
1 polymer ?
#
loop_
_entity_poly.entity_id
_entity_poly.type
_entity_poly.pdbx_seq_one_letter_code
_entity_poly.pdbx_strand_id
1 'polypeptide(L)'
;MTRTSSRNLASPGKRPASDSISSPAQPLPPSPILEEPSTGLLHIATAPPTSKHKKARVTVRVSQPVECDRCGYVLHILPKEDVVERLASHYRAARCQKAARGRMRRLTLEANAAAGGSVPPSPVSPLDSATPSSAAATDDGDTLASPLSPAGAAHVSCFQCGAYVELAGARYHVGQHVLRALLGVKERLKAKINPGTACGFCGRSGTCRLILPDEALQAPPDAQDVELVFSCERARMTSHDQARTYSRESPSTNVPVACAICLDAHDAVVDGAVHWKFGIFHHIRTAHPEHWDANAQRVKNIPETFVPFISVTARELKEVAPDATLAYPGPVIGR
;
A
#
# COMPACT_ATOMS: atom_id res chain seq x y z
N MET A 1 11.89 -72.98 -4.40
CA MET A 1 11.14 -72.67 -5.64
C MET A 1 11.06 -71.15 -5.78
N THR A 2 12.03 -70.60 -6.51
CA THR A 2 12.27 -69.17 -6.73
C THR A 2 11.49 -68.72 -7.96
N ARG A 3 10.64 -67.70 -7.83
CA ARG A 3 9.99 -67.01 -8.96
C ARG A 3 10.49 -65.57 -9.02
N THR A 4 11.52 -65.38 -9.83
CA THR A 4 11.95 -64.12 -10.41
C THR A 4 10.89 -63.64 -11.39
N SER A 5 10.43 -62.39 -11.24
CA SER A 5 9.58 -61.74 -12.22
C SER A 5 10.22 -60.43 -12.65
N SER A 6 10.82 -60.48 -13.83
CA SER A 6 11.40 -59.36 -14.56
C SER A 6 10.27 -58.46 -15.09
N ARG A 7 10.36 -57.15 -14.87
CA ARG A 7 9.59 -56.18 -15.65
C ARG A 7 10.50 -55.12 -16.27
N ASN A 8 10.23 -54.95 -17.55
CA ASN A 8 10.97 -54.25 -18.59
C ASN A 8 11.25 -52.77 -18.30
N LEU A 9 12.46 -52.39 -18.73
CA LEU A 9 12.93 -51.04 -19.02
C LEU A 9 12.12 -50.42 -20.17
N ALA A 10 11.65 -49.20 -19.98
CA ALA A 10 11.17 -48.32 -21.05
C ALA A 10 12.10 -47.10 -21.12
N SER A 11 12.71 -46.91 -22.29
CA SER A 11 13.67 -45.86 -22.62
C SER A 11 13.01 -44.46 -22.67
N PRO A 12 13.76 -43.39 -22.33
CA PRO A 12 13.27 -42.01 -22.48
C PRO A 12 13.42 -41.54 -23.94
N GLY A 13 12.34 -40.94 -24.46
CA GLY A 13 12.30 -40.31 -25.77
C GLY A 13 13.22 -39.08 -25.86
N LYS A 14 14.08 -39.08 -26.88
CA LYS A 14 14.87 -37.93 -27.34
C LYS A 14 13.94 -36.81 -27.79
N ARG A 15 14.09 -35.60 -27.23
CA ARG A 15 13.53 -34.37 -27.80
C ARG A 15 14.46 -33.83 -28.88
N PRO A 16 13.95 -33.31 -30.01
CA PRO A 16 14.77 -32.65 -31.00
C PRO A 16 15.28 -31.30 -30.49
N ALA A 17 16.54 -31.00 -30.83
CA ALA A 17 17.17 -29.72 -30.61
C ALA A 17 16.46 -28.64 -31.41
N SER A 18 16.09 -27.55 -30.74
CA SER A 18 15.65 -26.31 -31.36
C SER A 18 16.90 -25.49 -31.69
N ASP A 19 17.14 -25.32 -32.98
CA ASP A 19 18.22 -24.51 -33.52
C ASP A 19 18.09 -23.04 -33.11
N SER A 20 19.10 -22.56 -32.40
CA SER A 20 19.30 -21.15 -32.07
C SER A 20 19.76 -20.40 -33.32
N ILE A 21 18.87 -19.62 -33.92
CA ILE A 21 19.22 -18.62 -34.92
C ILE A 21 19.82 -17.42 -34.18
N SER A 22 21.15 -17.35 -34.17
CA SER A 22 21.91 -16.16 -33.75
C SER A 22 21.72 -15.05 -34.79
N SER A 23 20.99 -14.00 -34.42
CA SER A 23 20.98 -12.75 -35.16
C SER A 23 22.34 -12.04 -35.04
N PRO A 24 22.91 -11.52 -36.14
CA PRO A 24 24.16 -10.78 -36.09
C PRO A 24 23.98 -9.44 -35.35
N ALA A 25 24.93 -9.14 -34.45
CA ALA A 25 25.01 -7.89 -33.71
C ALA A 25 25.11 -6.70 -34.68
N GLN A 26 24.19 -5.75 -34.56
CA GLN A 26 24.30 -4.47 -35.23
C GLN A 26 25.30 -3.57 -34.49
N PRO A 27 26.16 -2.83 -35.21
CA PRO A 27 27.09 -1.89 -34.60
C PRO A 27 26.32 -0.71 -33.97
N LEU A 28 26.66 -0.41 -32.71
CA LEU A 28 26.15 0.74 -31.99
C LEU A 28 26.60 2.06 -32.65
N PRO A 29 25.73 3.07 -32.75
CA PRO A 29 26.13 4.40 -33.20
C PRO A 29 27.06 5.06 -32.17
N PRO A 30 28.00 5.92 -32.61
CA PRO A 30 28.91 6.62 -31.73
C PRO A 30 28.15 7.60 -30.83
N SER A 31 28.47 7.58 -29.53
CA SER A 31 27.92 8.50 -28.54
C SER A 31 28.27 9.97 -28.88
N PRO A 32 27.35 10.91 -28.66
CA PRO A 32 27.65 12.34 -28.80
C PRO A 32 28.63 12.77 -27.70
N ILE A 33 29.68 13.45 -28.13
CA ILE A 33 30.67 14.14 -27.31
C ILE A 33 29.94 15.26 -26.56
N LEU A 34 29.86 15.15 -25.22
CA LEU A 34 29.42 16.24 -24.35
C LEU A 34 30.57 17.25 -24.23
N GLU A 35 30.39 18.44 -24.80
CA GLU A 35 31.25 19.59 -24.54
C GLU A 35 31.02 20.09 -23.10
N GLU A 36 32.10 20.21 -22.34
CA GLU A 36 32.08 20.83 -21.01
C GLU A 36 31.99 22.35 -21.12
N PRO A 37 31.06 23.02 -20.41
CA PRO A 37 31.10 24.47 -20.29
C PRO A 37 32.18 24.89 -19.29
N SER A 38 33.18 25.60 -19.80
CA SER A 38 34.21 26.31 -19.04
C SER A 38 33.60 27.26 -18.00
N THR A 39 33.89 26.99 -16.73
CA THR A 39 33.65 27.91 -15.60
C THR A 39 34.51 29.17 -15.75
N GLY A 40 33.87 30.28 -16.09
CA GLY A 40 34.46 31.62 -16.06
C GLY A 40 34.56 32.17 -14.64
N LEU A 41 35.77 32.61 -14.27
CA LEU A 41 36.08 33.43 -13.09
C LEU A 41 35.21 34.69 -13.05
N LEU A 42 34.48 34.92 -11.96
CA LEU A 42 33.90 36.22 -11.64
C LEU A 42 34.78 36.96 -10.61
N HIS A 43 35.32 38.08 -11.06
CA HIS A 43 36.03 39.06 -10.25
C HIS A 43 35.11 39.68 -9.19
N ILE A 44 35.57 39.66 -7.94
CA ILE A 44 35.03 40.45 -6.83
C ILE A 44 35.53 41.88 -7.00
N ALA A 45 34.63 42.80 -7.36
CA ALA A 45 34.88 44.24 -7.33
C ALA A 45 34.11 44.87 -6.16
N THR A 46 34.87 45.31 -5.16
CA THR A 46 34.39 46.05 -4.00
C THR A 46 34.09 47.50 -4.41
N ALA A 47 32.85 47.95 -4.24
CA ALA A 47 32.45 49.35 -4.48
C ALA A 47 31.98 50.03 -3.18
N PRO A 48 32.18 51.35 -3.03
CA PRO A 48 32.05 52.08 -1.76
C PRO A 48 30.61 52.47 -1.41
N PRO A 49 30.31 52.72 -0.12
CA PRO A 49 28.98 53.11 0.33
C PRO A 49 28.73 54.59 0.02
N THR A 50 27.71 54.88 -0.81
CA THR A 50 27.15 56.23 -0.91
C THR A 50 25.70 56.20 -0.45
N SER A 51 25.48 56.70 0.77
CA SER A 51 24.16 56.90 1.33
C SER A 51 23.50 58.09 0.65
N LYS A 52 22.47 57.82 -0.17
CA LYS A 52 21.50 58.83 -0.59
C LYS A 52 20.12 58.34 -0.22
N HIS A 53 19.53 58.95 0.80
CA HIS A 53 18.14 58.74 1.21
C HIS A 53 17.19 59.13 0.07
N LYS A 54 16.89 58.16 -0.79
CA LYS A 54 15.83 58.25 -1.80
C LYS A 54 14.50 58.08 -1.07
N LYS A 55 13.69 59.12 -1.01
CA LYS A 55 12.29 59.04 -0.54
C LYS A 55 11.59 57.97 -1.39
N ALA A 56 11.35 56.80 -0.81
CA ALA A 56 10.69 55.69 -1.48
C ALA A 56 9.26 56.13 -1.80
N ARG A 57 8.99 56.33 -3.09
CA ARG A 57 7.64 56.59 -3.59
C ARG A 57 6.85 55.30 -3.34
N VAL A 58 5.93 55.33 -2.38
CA VAL A 58 5.04 54.20 -2.08
C VAL A 58 4.09 54.04 -3.26
N THR A 59 4.44 53.16 -4.20
CA THR A 59 3.55 52.76 -5.28
C THR A 59 2.54 51.78 -4.70
N VAL A 60 1.30 52.22 -4.53
CA VAL A 60 0.18 51.34 -4.17
C VAL A 60 0.03 50.31 -5.30
N ARG A 61 0.34 49.05 -5.02
CA ARG A 61 0.14 47.96 -5.98
C ARG A 61 -1.25 47.40 -5.75
N VAL A 62 -2.14 47.64 -6.72
CA VAL A 62 -3.48 47.04 -6.76
C VAL A 62 -3.32 45.58 -7.16
N SER A 63 -3.78 44.64 -6.34
CA SER A 63 -3.84 43.22 -6.69
C SER A 63 -5.06 42.95 -7.57
N GLN A 64 -4.93 42.02 -8.52
CA GLN A 64 -6.04 41.57 -9.34
C GLN A 64 -6.71 40.35 -8.67
N PRO A 65 -8.02 40.40 -8.37
CA PRO A 65 -8.75 39.25 -7.86
C PRO A 65 -9.03 38.25 -8.99
N VAL A 66 -8.81 36.96 -8.73
CA VAL A 66 -9.10 35.85 -9.64
C VAL A 66 -9.80 34.75 -8.85
N GLU A 67 -11.01 34.37 -9.25
CA GLU A 67 -11.76 33.30 -8.61
C GLU A 67 -11.29 31.93 -9.11
N CYS A 68 -11.01 31.01 -8.17
CA CYS A 68 -10.72 29.63 -8.50
C CYS A 68 -12.01 28.90 -8.92
N ASP A 69 -12.03 28.39 -10.14
CA ASP A 69 -13.12 27.59 -10.70
C ASP A 69 -13.42 26.30 -9.92
N ARG A 70 -12.42 25.70 -9.27
CA ARG A 70 -12.60 24.48 -8.48
C ARG A 70 -13.28 24.78 -7.15
N CYS A 71 -12.71 25.68 -6.36
CA CYS A 71 -13.11 25.88 -4.96
C CYS A 71 -13.90 27.16 -4.67
N GLY A 72 -14.04 28.07 -5.64
CA GLY A 72 -14.70 29.37 -5.47
C GLY A 72 -13.90 30.39 -4.65
N TYR A 73 -12.64 30.11 -4.31
CA TYR A 73 -11.81 31.03 -3.54
C TYR A 73 -11.25 32.15 -4.42
N VAL A 74 -11.28 33.40 -3.95
CA VAL A 74 -10.71 34.56 -4.65
C VAL A 74 -9.24 34.72 -4.29
N LEU A 75 -8.36 34.49 -5.27
CA LEU A 75 -6.93 34.73 -5.20
C LEU A 75 -6.63 36.19 -5.55
N HIS A 76 -5.89 36.88 -4.69
CA HIS A 76 -5.34 38.19 -5.02
C HIS A 76 -3.95 38.02 -5.64
N ILE A 77 -3.85 38.22 -6.95
CA ILE A 77 -2.60 38.05 -7.71
C ILE A 77 -1.92 39.41 -7.84
N LEU A 78 -0.64 39.47 -7.50
CA LEU A 78 0.13 40.71 -7.63
C LEU A 78 0.47 40.96 -9.11
N PRO A 79 0.61 42.23 -9.57
CA PRO A 79 0.87 42.53 -10.98
C PRO A 79 2.15 41.93 -11.59
N LYS A 80 3.03 41.34 -10.77
CA LYS A 80 4.27 40.69 -11.20
C LYS A 80 4.22 39.16 -11.13
N GLU A 81 3.15 38.60 -10.57
CA GLU A 81 2.98 37.16 -10.46
C GLU A 81 2.30 36.63 -11.72
N ASP A 82 2.79 35.49 -12.23
CA ASP A 82 2.12 34.77 -13.30
C ASP A 82 0.85 34.13 -12.77
N VAL A 83 -0.28 34.45 -13.41
CA VAL A 83 -1.61 33.99 -13.00
C VAL A 83 -1.73 32.47 -13.06
N VAL A 84 -1.17 31.85 -14.10
CA VAL A 84 -1.21 30.41 -14.34
C VAL A 84 -0.40 29.68 -13.29
N GLU A 85 0.81 30.13 -12.99
CA GLU A 85 1.63 29.52 -11.93
C GLU A 85 0.97 29.67 -10.55
N ARG A 86 0.36 30.83 -10.27
CA ARG A 86 -0.32 31.08 -9.00
C ARG A 86 -1.56 30.20 -8.83
N LEU A 87 -2.36 30.03 -9.88
CA LEU A 87 -3.50 29.11 -9.89
C LEU A 87 -3.04 27.65 -9.79
N ALA A 88 -2.00 27.24 -10.51
CA ALA A 88 -1.46 25.89 -10.42
C ALA A 88 -0.96 25.59 -8.99
N SER A 89 -0.28 26.54 -8.36
CA SER A 89 0.12 26.45 -6.95
C SER A 89 -1.09 26.35 -6.02
N HIS A 90 -2.12 27.15 -6.25
CA HIS A 90 -3.38 27.07 -5.50
C HIS A 90 -4.09 25.72 -5.67
N TYR A 91 -4.12 25.16 -6.88
CA TYR A 91 -4.74 23.85 -7.16
C TYR A 91 -4.04 22.70 -6.45
N ARG A 92 -2.75 22.85 -6.16
CA ARG A 92 -1.97 21.93 -5.32
C ARG A 92 -2.21 22.12 -3.82
N ALA A 93 -2.76 23.26 -3.40
CA ALA A 93 -3.04 23.50 -1.99
C ALA A 93 -4.20 22.62 -1.48
N ALA A 94 -3.97 21.92 -0.38
CA ALA A 94 -4.97 21.05 0.28
C ALA A 94 -6.30 21.78 0.53
N ARG A 95 -6.25 23.09 0.80
CA ARG A 95 -7.45 23.93 1.01
C ARG A 95 -8.31 24.05 -0.26
N CYS A 96 -7.71 24.31 -1.42
CA CYS A 96 -8.43 24.37 -2.71
C CYS A 96 -9.04 23.01 -3.02
N GLN A 97 -8.24 21.96 -2.90
CA GLN A 97 -8.66 20.59 -3.15
C GLN A 97 -9.87 20.19 -2.28
N LYS A 98 -9.83 20.48 -0.97
CA LYS A 98 -10.92 20.20 -0.03
C LYS A 98 -12.20 20.96 -0.40
N ALA A 99 -12.08 22.26 -0.64
CA ALA A 99 -13.24 23.10 -0.96
C ALA A 99 -13.85 22.74 -2.34
N ALA A 100 -13.03 22.39 -3.33
CA ALA A 100 -13.50 21.93 -4.63
C ALA A 100 -14.35 20.65 -4.54
N ARG A 101 -13.96 19.71 -3.68
CA ARG A 101 -14.73 18.48 -3.48
C ARG A 101 -15.98 18.69 -2.67
N GLY A 102 -15.94 19.58 -1.66
CA GLY A 102 -17.16 20.02 -0.97
C GLY A 102 -18.18 20.60 -1.95
N ARG A 103 -17.70 21.39 -2.92
CA ARG A 103 -18.53 21.92 -4.01
C ARG A 103 -19.07 20.81 -4.91
N MET A 104 -18.23 19.87 -5.36
CA MET A 104 -18.67 18.73 -6.18
C MET A 104 -19.70 17.84 -5.46
N ARG A 105 -19.49 17.49 -4.20
CA ARG A 105 -20.45 16.71 -3.39
C ARG A 105 -21.79 17.42 -3.27
N ARG A 106 -21.76 18.73 -3.04
CA ARG A 106 -22.99 19.54 -2.99
C ARG A 106 -23.72 19.49 -4.34
N LEU A 107 -23.02 19.69 -5.45
CA LEU A 107 -23.60 19.60 -6.79
C LEU A 107 -24.17 18.20 -7.09
N THR A 108 -23.50 17.13 -6.66
CA THR A 108 -24.02 15.75 -6.80
C THR A 108 -25.28 15.54 -5.97
N LEU A 109 -25.31 16.02 -4.72
CA LEU A 109 -26.50 15.92 -3.86
C LEU A 109 -27.67 16.73 -4.43
N GLU A 110 -27.40 17.95 -4.92
CA GLU A 110 -28.39 18.80 -5.59
C GLU A 110 -28.93 18.13 -6.87
N ALA A 111 -28.05 17.52 -7.67
CA ALA A 111 -28.45 16.79 -8.87
C ALA A 111 -29.31 15.54 -8.53
N ASN A 112 -28.93 14.79 -7.50
CA ASN A 112 -29.69 13.62 -7.05
C ASN A 112 -31.06 14.02 -6.46
N ALA A 113 -31.12 15.13 -5.73
CA ALA A 113 -32.38 15.68 -5.22
C ALA A 113 -33.29 16.15 -6.37
N ALA A 114 -32.72 16.79 -7.38
CA ALA A 114 -33.44 17.21 -8.58
C ALA A 114 -33.94 16.03 -9.43
N ALA A 115 -33.23 14.90 -9.42
CA ALA A 115 -33.58 13.70 -10.18
C ALA A 115 -34.74 12.87 -9.60
N GLY A 116 -35.36 13.29 -8.50
CA GLY A 116 -36.66 12.75 -8.07
C GLY A 116 -36.65 11.34 -7.47
N GLY A 117 -35.56 10.92 -6.83
CA GLY A 117 -35.53 9.85 -5.81
C GLY A 117 -36.53 8.68 -5.96
N SER A 118 -36.53 7.96 -7.08
CA SER A 118 -37.18 6.65 -7.12
C SER A 118 -36.30 5.66 -6.36
N VAL A 119 -36.58 5.49 -5.07
CA VAL A 119 -35.95 4.49 -4.22
C VAL A 119 -36.16 3.11 -4.88
N PRO A 120 -35.10 2.39 -5.28
CA PRO A 120 -35.25 1.02 -5.75
C PRO A 120 -35.76 0.18 -4.56
N PRO A 121 -36.79 -0.66 -4.75
CA PRO A 121 -37.38 -1.45 -3.68
C PRO A 121 -36.32 -2.37 -3.06
N SER A 122 -36.19 -2.32 -1.73
CA SER A 122 -35.25 -3.15 -0.98
C SER A 122 -35.52 -4.64 -1.21
N PRO A 123 -34.46 -5.47 -1.36
CA PRO A 123 -34.61 -6.91 -1.45
C PRO A 123 -35.07 -7.48 -0.09
N VAL A 124 -36.22 -8.15 -0.12
CA VAL A 124 -36.80 -8.92 0.98
C VAL A 124 -35.86 -10.06 1.39
N SER A 125 -35.45 -10.07 2.67
CA SER A 125 -34.68 -11.16 3.27
C SER A 125 -35.54 -12.42 3.46
N PRO A 126 -35.02 -13.63 3.20
CA PRO A 126 -35.74 -14.86 3.51
C PRO A 126 -35.68 -15.20 5.00
N LEU A 127 -36.84 -15.67 5.45
CA LEU A 127 -37.25 -16.08 6.78
C LEU A 127 -36.50 -17.33 7.29
N ASP A 128 -36.36 -17.37 8.61
CA ASP A 128 -35.73 -18.41 9.44
C ASP A 128 -36.14 -19.86 9.13
N SER A 129 -35.20 -20.77 9.36
CA SER A 129 -35.51 -22.18 9.63
C SER A 129 -34.64 -22.68 10.78
N ALA A 130 -35.27 -22.79 11.95
CA ALA A 130 -34.82 -23.59 13.08
C ALA A 130 -34.82 -25.08 12.71
N THR A 131 -33.99 -25.91 13.36
CA THR A 131 -34.34 -27.05 14.28
C THR A 131 -33.02 -27.83 14.64
N PRO A 132 -32.99 -28.90 15.48
CA PRO A 132 -32.50 -28.84 16.86
C PRO A 132 -31.29 -29.75 17.21
N SER A 133 -30.84 -29.53 18.44
CA SER A 133 -30.08 -30.35 19.40
C SER A 133 -30.08 -31.89 19.26
N SER A 134 -28.91 -32.51 19.44
CA SER A 134 -28.76 -33.75 20.24
C SER A 134 -27.32 -33.93 20.75
N ALA A 135 -27.21 -34.22 22.03
CA ALA A 135 -25.99 -34.43 22.82
C ALA A 135 -25.35 -35.81 22.63
N ALA A 136 -24.04 -35.91 22.89
CA ALA A 136 -23.41 -37.08 23.51
C ALA A 136 -22.08 -36.64 24.16
N ALA A 137 -21.97 -36.87 25.47
CA ALA A 137 -20.80 -36.61 26.30
C ALA A 137 -19.87 -37.83 26.32
N THR A 138 -18.55 -37.58 26.40
CA THR A 138 -17.62 -38.45 27.12
C THR A 138 -16.58 -37.60 27.82
N ASP A 139 -16.23 -38.11 29.00
CA ASP A 139 -15.59 -37.53 30.16
C ASP A 139 -14.06 -37.71 30.16
N ASP A 140 -13.43 -37.05 31.13
CA ASP A 140 -12.09 -37.26 31.70
C ASP A 140 -10.85 -36.65 31.03
N GLY A 141 -10.26 -35.65 31.70
CA GLY A 141 -8.82 -35.41 31.63
C GLY A 141 -8.34 -33.99 31.94
N ASP A 142 -8.01 -33.72 33.21
CA ASP A 142 -7.10 -32.68 33.71
C ASP A 142 -7.29 -31.24 33.20
N THR A 143 -8.26 -30.55 33.81
CA THR A 143 -8.44 -29.10 33.66
C THR A 143 -7.43 -28.36 34.55
N LEU A 144 -6.22 -28.13 34.03
CA LEU A 144 -5.33 -27.11 34.56
C LEU A 144 -6.06 -25.76 34.52
N ALA A 145 -6.27 -25.17 35.69
CA ALA A 145 -7.01 -23.94 35.91
C ALA A 145 -6.53 -22.85 34.94
N SER A 146 -7.35 -22.60 33.91
CA SER A 146 -7.12 -21.50 32.98
C SER A 146 -7.31 -20.18 33.72
N PRO A 147 -6.33 -19.27 33.66
CA PRO A 147 -6.45 -17.96 34.27
C PRO A 147 -7.69 -17.26 33.69
N LEU A 148 -8.57 -16.79 34.59
CA LEU A 148 -9.79 -16.05 34.28
C LEU A 148 -9.45 -14.94 33.29
N SER A 149 -9.66 -15.21 32.01
CA SER A 149 -9.46 -14.23 30.94
C SER A 149 -10.47 -13.11 31.16
N PRO A 150 -10.07 -11.84 30.98
CA PRO A 150 -10.99 -10.72 31.11
C PRO A 150 -12.24 -10.99 30.28
N ALA A 151 -13.40 -10.91 30.92
CA ALA A 151 -14.67 -11.32 30.34
C ALA A 151 -14.90 -10.62 28.98
N GLY A 152 -14.90 -11.41 27.90
CA GLY A 152 -15.48 -11.01 26.61
C GLY A 152 -14.53 -10.79 25.43
N ALA A 153 -13.25 -11.19 25.48
CA ALA A 153 -12.40 -11.12 24.28
C ALA A 153 -12.95 -12.06 23.17
N ALA A 154 -13.43 -11.48 22.07
CA ALA A 154 -13.92 -12.26 20.93
C ALA A 154 -12.77 -13.07 20.33
N HIS A 155 -12.96 -14.38 20.16
CA HIS A 155 -11.99 -15.28 19.54
C HIS A 155 -12.47 -15.69 18.14
N VAL A 156 -11.51 -15.92 17.24
CA VAL A 156 -11.76 -16.42 15.89
C VAL A 156 -10.76 -17.52 15.54
N SER A 157 -11.19 -18.51 14.75
CA SER A 157 -10.26 -19.53 14.22
C SER A 157 -9.55 -19.00 12.96
N CYS A 158 -8.22 -19.04 12.93
CA CYS A 158 -7.42 -18.70 11.75
C CYS A 158 -7.75 -19.63 10.57
N PHE A 159 -8.07 -19.07 9.40
CA PHE A 159 -8.43 -19.87 8.22
C PHE A 159 -7.26 -20.71 7.69
N GLN A 160 -6.01 -20.30 7.97
CA GLN A 160 -4.83 -20.91 7.41
C GLN A 160 -4.29 -22.04 8.28
N CYS A 161 -4.22 -21.89 9.61
CA CYS A 161 -3.70 -22.93 10.49
C CYS A 161 -4.75 -23.56 11.41
N GLY A 162 -5.94 -22.95 11.54
CA GLY A 162 -7.00 -23.40 12.43
C GLY A 162 -6.83 -23.00 13.90
N ALA A 163 -5.74 -22.33 14.27
CA ALA A 163 -5.52 -21.85 15.63
C ALA A 163 -6.63 -20.89 16.06
N TYR A 164 -7.09 -21.01 17.31
CA TYR A 164 -7.98 -20.04 17.92
C TYR A 164 -7.15 -18.85 18.41
N VAL A 165 -7.48 -17.66 17.92
CA VAL A 165 -6.77 -16.42 18.23
C VAL A 165 -7.76 -15.35 18.66
N GLU A 166 -7.33 -14.45 19.53
CA GLU A 166 -8.11 -13.25 19.83
C GLU A 166 -8.32 -12.44 18.56
N LEU A 167 -9.52 -11.87 18.39
CA LEU A 167 -9.86 -11.10 17.21
C LEU A 167 -8.95 -9.88 17.03
N ALA A 168 -8.54 -9.23 18.12
CA ALA A 168 -7.56 -8.14 18.10
C ALA A 168 -6.15 -8.62 17.67
N GLY A 169 -5.81 -9.87 18.00
CA GLY A 169 -4.55 -10.53 17.65
C GLY A 169 -4.51 -11.12 16.23
N ALA A 170 -5.67 -11.26 15.58
CA ALA A 170 -5.80 -11.98 14.31
C ALA A 170 -4.90 -11.41 13.21
N ARG A 171 -4.76 -10.08 13.12
CA ARG A 171 -3.88 -9.44 12.14
C ARG A 171 -2.42 -9.84 12.31
N TYR A 172 -1.92 -9.83 13.56
CA TYR A 172 -0.53 -10.17 13.83
C TYR A 172 -0.25 -11.63 13.48
N HIS A 173 -1.16 -12.51 13.89
CA HIS A 173 -1.08 -13.94 13.61
C HIS A 173 -1.08 -14.23 12.10
N VAL A 174 -2.04 -13.69 11.36
CA VAL A 174 -2.13 -13.85 9.90
C VAL A 174 -0.94 -13.20 9.19
N GLY A 175 -0.53 -12.01 9.64
CA GLY A 175 0.60 -11.28 9.10
C GLY A 175 1.92 -12.07 9.16
N GLN A 176 2.13 -12.87 10.22
CA GLN A 176 3.27 -13.80 10.28
C GLN A 176 3.22 -14.84 9.17
N HIS A 177 2.07 -15.47 8.94
CA HIS A 177 1.94 -16.45 7.87
C HIS A 177 2.14 -15.81 6.48
N VAL A 178 1.64 -14.59 6.28
CA VAL A 178 1.88 -13.83 5.04
C VAL A 178 3.37 -13.54 4.85
N LEU A 179 4.08 -13.10 5.89
CA LEU A 179 5.52 -12.83 5.81
C LEU A 179 6.33 -14.11 5.56
N ARG A 180 6.03 -15.19 6.27
CA ARG A 180 6.65 -16.51 6.06
C ARG A 180 6.44 -17.01 4.63
N ALA A 181 5.22 -16.92 4.12
CA ALA A 181 4.91 -17.28 2.74
C ALA A 181 5.68 -16.40 1.73
N LEU A 182 5.78 -15.09 1.98
CA LEU A 182 6.57 -14.18 1.14
C LEU A 182 8.06 -14.56 1.10
N LEU A 183 8.60 -15.05 2.23
CA LEU A 183 10.00 -15.42 2.40
C LEU A 183 10.29 -16.90 2.09
N GLY A 184 9.32 -17.62 1.51
CA GLY A 184 9.48 -19.02 1.12
C GLY A 184 9.60 -20.01 2.30
N VAL A 185 9.18 -19.61 3.50
CA VAL A 185 9.09 -20.52 4.66
C VAL A 185 7.91 -21.46 4.46
N LYS A 186 8.15 -22.77 4.55
CA LYS A 186 7.12 -23.80 4.40
C LYS A 186 6.41 -24.01 5.73
N GLU A 187 5.13 -23.68 5.78
CA GLU A 187 4.26 -23.92 6.94
C GLU A 187 3.25 -25.04 6.68
N ARG A 188 2.84 -25.74 7.73
CA ARG A 188 1.76 -26.75 7.67
C ARG A 188 0.40 -26.06 7.80
N LEU A 189 -0.03 -25.39 6.74
CA LEU A 189 -1.31 -24.67 6.70
C LEU A 189 -2.41 -25.55 6.09
N LYS A 190 -3.62 -25.47 6.66
CA LYS A 190 -4.88 -26.00 6.09
C LYS A 190 -5.21 -25.34 4.75
N ALA A 191 -4.92 -24.05 4.60
CA ALA A 191 -5.10 -23.30 3.36
C ALA A 191 -3.82 -22.53 3.01
N LYS A 192 -3.42 -22.61 1.73
CA LYS A 192 -2.26 -21.87 1.22
C LYS A 192 -2.52 -20.36 1.21
N ILE A 193 -1.46 -19.59 1.47
CA ILE A 193 -1.49 -18.13 1.39
C ILE A 193 -0.84 -17.68 0.11
N ASN A 194 -1.48 -16.74 -0.61
CA ASN A 194 -0.83 -15.95 -1.65
C ASN A 194 -0.42 -14.58 -1.06
N PRO A 195 0.87 -14.34 -0.77
CA PRO A 195 1.30 -13.13 -0.09
C PRO A 195 1.02 -11.84 -0.88
N GLY A 196 0.88 -11.93 -2.21
CA GLY A 196 0.61 -10.76 -3.05
C GLY A 196 -0.80 -10.18 -2.91
N THR A 197 -1.77 -10.97 -2.43
CA THR A 197 -3.20 -10.59 -2.40
C THR A 197 -3.93 -10.99 -1.12
N ALA A 198 -3.24 -11.62 -0.17
CA ALA A 198 -3.83 -12.06 1.08
C ALA A 198 -4.26 -10.87 1.95
N CYS A 199 -5.47 -10.97 2.52
CA CYS A 199 -5.93 -10.03 3.51
C CYS A 199 -5.10 -10.14 4.81
N GLY A 200 -4.60 -9.03 5.34
CA GLY A 200 -3.86 -9.00 6.60
C GLY A 200 -4.67 -9.44 7.83
N PHE A 201 -6.01 -9.42 7.79
CA PHE A 201 -6.86 -9.86 8.90
C PHE A 201 -7.27 -11.34 8.83
N CYS A 202 -7.50 -11.89 7.64
CA CYS A 202 -8.06 -13.24 7.48
C CYS A 202 -7.22 -14.18 6.60
N GLY A 203 -6.16 -13.68 5.97
CA GLY A 203 -5.21 -14.43 5.15
C GLY A 203 -5.76 -14.94 3.82
N ARG A 204 -7.06 -14.74 3.54
CA ARG A 204 -7.71 -15.12 2.29
C ARG A 204 -7.38 -14.10 1.20
N SER A 205 -7.14 -14.59 0.00
CA SER A 205 -6.85 -13.77 -1.17
C SER A 205 -8.11 -13.39 -1.94
N GLY A 206 -8.17 -12.17 -2.47
CA GLY A 206 -9.23 -11.70 -3.38
C GLY A 206 -10.63 -11.52 -2.80
N THR A 207 -10.85 -11.82 -1.50
CA THR A 207 -12.17 -11.72 -0.86
C THR A 207 -12.38 -10.43 -0.07
N CYS A 208 -11.31 -9.82 0.41
CA CYS A 208 -11.39 -8.59 1.20
C CYS A 208 -10.81 -7.42 0.40
N ARG A 209 -11.51 -6.30 0.43
CA ARG A 209 -11.11 -5.03 -0.18
C ARG A 209 -10.67 -4.06 0.91
N LEU A 210 -9.66 -3.29 0.58
CA LEU A 210 -9.21 -2.12 1.33
C LEU A 210 -9.66 -0.92 0.52
N ILE A 211 -10.55 -0.13 1.12
CA ILE A 211 -11.08 1.05 0.48
C ILE A 211 -10.43 2.22 1.21
N LEU A 212 -9.69 2.99 0.45
CA LEU A 212 -9.17 4.26 0.90
C LEU A 212 -10.26 5.29 0.59
N PRO A 213 -10.94 5.86 1.61
CA PRO A 213 -11.94 6.89 1.32
C PRO A 213 -11.26 8.06 0.60
N ASP A 214 -12.02 8.76 -0.24
CA ASP A 214 -11.52 9.89 -1.03
C ASP A 214 -10.72 10.87 -0.19
N GLU A 215 -11.18 11.13 1.04
CA GLU A 215 -10.54 12.00 2.02
C GLU A 215 -9.08 11.64 2.29
N ALA A 216 -8.73 10.35 2.27
CA ALA A 216 -7.37 9.87 2.52
C ALA A 216 -6.43 10.11 1.36
N LEU A 217 -6.92 9.93 0.13
CA LEU A 217 -6.13 10.16 -1.09
C LEU A 217 -5.66 11.63 -1.18
N GLN A 218 -6.23 12.48 -0.34
CA GLN A 218 -6.06 13.93 -0.36
C GLN A 218 -5.47 14.47 0.93
N ALA A 219 -5.29 13.59 1.92
CA ALA A 219 -4.55 13.88 3.12
C ALA A 219 -3.07 14.04 2.72
N PRO A 220 -2.37 15.05 3.26
CA PRO A 220 -0.91 15.11 3.15
C PRO A 220 -0.29 13.73 3.49
N PRO A 221 0.82 13.30 2.87
CA PRO A 221 1.44 12.01 3.16
C PRO A 221 1.75 11.77 4.65
N ASP A 222 1.87 12.85 5.41
CA ASP A 222 2.07 12.95 6.85
C ASP A 222 0.79 12.91 7.69
N ALA A 223 -0.38 13.16 7.10
CA ALA A 223 -1.68 13.04 7.76
C ALA A 223 -2.15 11.56 7.76
N GLN A 224 -1.62 10.79 8.71
CA GLN A 224 -1.84 9.36 8.85
C GLN A 224 -3.18 8.98 9.53
N ASP A 225 -3.95 9.97 10.00
CA ASP A 225 -5.22 9.76 10.70
C ASP A 225 -6.40 9.52 9.74
N VAL A 226 -6.17 8.83 8.63
CA VAL A 226 -7.27 8.52 7.74
C VAL A 226 -7.89 7.18 8.11
N GLU A 227 -9.20 7.22 8.33
CA GLU A 227 -10.01 6.04 8.54
C GLU A 227 -9.95 5.14 7.29
N LEU A 228 -9.41 3.94 7.45
CA LEU A 228 -9.36 2.93 6.41
C LEU A 228 -10.63 2.07 6.50
N VAL A 229 -11.32 1.91 5.37
CA VAL A 229 -12.52 1.07 5.31
C VAL A 229 -12.13 -0.31 4.83
N PHE A 230 -12.49 -1.33 5.60
CA PHE A 230 -12.20 -2.73 5.31
C PHE A 230 -13.49 -3.51 5.07
N SER A 231 -13.55 -4.27 3.97
CA SER A 231 -14.68 -5.19 3.74
C SER A 231 -14.54 -6.52 4.51
N CYS A 232 -13.47 -6.69 5.30
CA CYS A 232 -13.21 -7.90 6.06
C CYS A 232 -14.02 -7.89 7.36
N GLU A 233 -14.85 -8.90 7.58
CA GLU A 233 -15.61 -9.05 8.84
C GLU A 233 -14.71 -9.17 10.08
N ARG A 234 -13.46 -9.64 9.89
CA ARG A 234 -12.45 -9.74 10.95
C ARG A 234 -11.61 -8.48 11.12
N ALA A 235 -11.94 -7.40 10.39
CA ALA A 235 -11.21 -6.15 10.51
C ALA A 235 -11.44 -5.53 11.90
N ARG A 236 -10.38 -5.57 12.70
CA ARG A 236 -10.27 -4.84 13.96
C ARG A 236 -8.86 -4.26 14.02
N MET A 237 -8.75 -2.95 13.95
CA MET A 237 -7.49 -2.23 14.10
C MET A 237 -7.73 -1.09 15.08
N THR A 238 -6.99 -1.11 16.19
CA THR A 238 -7.09 -0.10 17.25
C THR A 238 -6.37 1.20 16.86
N SER A 239 -5.23 1.08 16.18
CA SER A 239 -4.42 2.20 15.70
C SER A 239 -3.49 1.71 14.59
N HIS A 240 -3.29 2.53 13.55
CA HIS A 240 -2.33 2.25 12.48
C HIS A 240 -0.89 2.31 13.00
N ASP A 241 -0.55 3.31 13.83
CA ASP A 241 0.80 3.48 14.40
C ASP A 241 1.24 2.32 15.29
N GLN A 242 0.33 1.84 16.16
CA GLN A 242 0.58 0.63 16.95
C GLN A 242 0.86 -0.55 16.04
N ALA A 243 0.08 -0.66 14.97
CA ALA A 243 0.17 -1.76 14.02
C ALA A 243 1.44 -1.74 13.15
N ARG A 244 2.12 -0.59 13.04
CA ARG A 244 3.41 -0.39 12.35
C ARG A 244 4.62 -0.74 13.19
N THR A 245 4.47 -0.79 14.52
CA THR A 245 5.58 -1.03 15.43
C THR A 245 5.69 -2.53 15.71
N TYR A 246 6.86 -3.10 15.44
CA TYR A 246 7.15 -4.48 15.81
C TYR A 246 7.34 -4.60 17.33
N SER A 247 6.66 -5.56 17.96
CA SER A 247 6.96 -6.01 19.32
C SER A 247 6.83 -7.53 19.41
N ARG A 248 7.20 -8.12 20.56
CA ARG A 248 7.02 -9.57 20.77
C ARG A 248 5.55 -9.97 20.84
N GLU A 249 4.74 -9.09 21.41
CA GLU A 249 3.29 -9.24 21.55
C GLU A 249 2.56 -8.97 20.21
N SER A 250 3.18 -8.14 19.37
CA SER A 250 2.68 -7.73 18.05
C SER A 250 3.72 -8.02 16.95
N PRO A 251 4.00 -9.31 16.65
CA PRO A 251 5.13 -9.73 15.83
C PRO A 251 4.90 -9.57 14.32
N SER A 252 4.05 -8.63 13.89
CA SER A 252 3.85 -8.37 12.47
C SER A 252 3.46 -6.92 12.22
N THR A 253 4.22 -6.29 11.33
CA THR A 253 3.99 -4.92 10.88
C THR A 253 3.15 -4.87 9.59
N ASN A 254 2.39 -5.93 9.29
CA ASN A 254 1.57 -6.02 8.07
C ASN A 254 0.36 -5.07 8.13
N VAL A 255 0.58 -3.82 7.77
CA VAL A 255 -0.45 -2.77 7.74
C VAL A 255 -0.86 -2.43 6.31
N PRO A 256 -2.02 -1.80 6.11
CA PRO A 256 -2.33 -1.16 4.84
C PRO A 256 -1.35 -0.02 4.54
N VAL A 257 -0.92 0.07 3.30
CA VAL A 257 0.05 1.04 2.79
C VAL A 257 -0.43 1.52 1.43
N ALA A 258 -0.50 2.84 1.24
CA ALA A 258 -0.76 3.43 -0.07
C ALA A 258 0.52 3.43 -0.91
N CYS A 259 0.43 3.00 -2.17
CA CYS A 259 1.56 3.01 -3.10
C CYS A 259 1.91 4.46 -3.48
N ALA A 260 3.04 4.97 -2.99
CA ALA A 260 3.48 6.34 -3.30
C ALA A 260 3.67 6.57 -4.82
N ILE A 261 4.10 5.54 -5.56
CA ILE A 261 4.30 5.60 -7.02
C ILE A 261 2.97 5.83 -7.75
N CYS A 262 1.90 5.15 -7.32
CA CYS A 262 0.54 5.38 -7.84
C CYS A 262 0.03 6.80 -7.54
N LEU A 263 0.32 7.31 -6.34
CA LEU A 263 -0.13 8.63 -5.92
C LEU A 263 0.59 9.76 -6.67
N ASP A 264 1.87 9.58 -7.00
CA ASP A 264 2.65 10.58 -7.75
C ASP A 264 2.23 10.71 -9.21
N ALA A 265 1.58 9.71 -9.80
CA ALA A 265 1.15 9.72 -11.19
C ALA A 265 -0.05 10.67 -11.49
N HIS A 266 -0.60 11.38 -10.49
CA HIS A 266 -1.65 12.42 -10.58
C HIS A 266 -2.99 12.03 -11.25
N ASP A 267 -3.10 10.85 -11.86
CA ASP A 267 -4.26 10.45 -12.68
C ASP A 267 -5.28 9.55 -11.97
N ALA A 268 -5.09 9.22 -10.71
CA ALA A 268 -5.81 8.11 -10.14
C ALA A 268 -6.82 8.53 -9.06
N VAL A 269 -8.10 8.40 -9.41
CA VAL A 269 -9.13 7.87 -8.49
C VAL A 269 -8.71 6.42 -8.21
N VAL A 270 -7.74 6.20 -7.31
CA VAL A 270 -7.08 4.88 -7.23
C VAL A 270 -7.89 3.92 -6.37
N ASP A 271 -8.94 3.35 -6.97
CA ASP A 271 -9.34 2.01 -6.57
C ASP A 271 -8.12 1.10 -6.71
N GLY A 272 -7.60 0.63 -5.57
CA GLY A 272 -6.44 -0.25 -5.53
C GLY A 272 -5.07 0.41 -5.37
N ALA A 273 -4.93 1.66 -4.92
CA ALA A 273 -3.62 2.17 -4.47
C ALA A 273 -3.18 1.61 -3.11
N VAL A 274 -4.11 1.10 -2.31
CA VAL A 274 -3.83 0.62 -0.96
C VAL A 274 -3.68 -0.89 -0.95
N HIS A 275 -2.53 -1.34 -0.48
CA HIS A 275 -2.18 -2.74 -0.36
C HIS A 275 -1.73 -3.05 1.05
N TRP A 276 -1.81 -4.32 1.44
CA TRP A 276 -1.07 -4.77 2.61
C TRP A 276 0.43 -4.62 2.38
N LYS A 277 1.17 -4.19 3.40
CA LYS A 277 2.61 -3.97 3.36
C LYS A 277 3.36 -5.12 2.70
N PHE A 278 3.04 -6.37 3.03
CA PHE A 278 3.73 -7.53 2.43
C PHE A 278 3.21 -7.87 1.03
N GLY A 279 2.00 -7.44 0.67
CA GLY A 279 1.42 -7.58 -0.66
C GLY A 279 1.85 -6.51 -1.65
N ILE A 280 2.34 -5.35 -1.18
CA ILE A 280 2.73 -4.21 -2.03
C ILE A 280 3.78 -4.59 -3.08
N PHE A 281 4.66 -5.55 -2.79
CA PHE A 281 5.70 -5.99 -3.71
C PHE A 281 5.14 -6.67 -4.95
N HIS A 282 4.03 -7.38 -4.81
CA HIS A 282 3.32 -7.95 -5.95
C HIS A 282 2.75 -6.85 -6.85
N HIS A 283 2.18 -5.80 -6.24
CA HIS A 283 1.70 -4.63 -6.96
C HIS A 283 2.85 -3.91 -7.67
N ILE A 284 3.94 -3.55 -6.99
CA ILE A 284 5.10 -2.88 -7.62
C ILE A 284 5.64 -3.70 -8.79
N ARG A 285 5.81 -5.02 -8.62
CA ARG A 285 6.29 -5.89 -9.70
C ARG A 285 5.39 -5.91 -10.94
N THR A 286 4.08 -5.71 -10.78
CA THR A 286 3.10 -5.84 -11.87
C THR A 286 2.67 -4.51 -12.47
N ALA A 287 2.48 -3.48 -11.63
CA ALA A 287 2.03 -2.15 -12.02
C ALA A 287 3.17 -1.15 -12.22
N HIS A 288 4.33 -1.39 -11.59
CA HIS A 288 5.51 -0.52 -11.62
C HIS A 288 6.80 -1.30 -11.90
N PRO A 289 6.87 -2.07 -13.01
CA PRO A 289 8.01 -2.94 -13.30
C PRO A 289 9.35 -2.17 -13.37
N GLU A 290 9.35 -0.88 -13.69
CA GLU A 290 10.51 0.01 -13.65
C GLU A 290 11.12 0.17 -12.24
N HIS A 291 10.30 0.00 -11.19
CA HIS A 291 10.70 0.03 -9.79
C HIS A 291 10.97 -1.38 -9.21
N TRP A 292 11.02 -2.40 -10.06
CA TRP A 292 11.32 -3.78 -9.69
C TRP A 292 12.63 -4.29 -10.30
N ASP A 293 13.47 -4.92 -9.50
CA ASP A 293 14.65 -5.66 -9.95
C ASP A 293 14.31 -7.15 -10.09
N ALA A 294 14.17 -7.62 -11.32
CA ALA A 294 13.85 -9.02 -11.61
C ALA A 294 14.98 -9.99 -11.21
N ASN A 295 16.24 -9.56 -11.24
CA ASN A 295 17.38 -10.43 -10.90
C ASN A 295 17.52 -10.55 -9.38
N ALA A 296 17.44 -9.42 -8.68
CA ALA A 296 17.56 -9.39 -7.22
C ALA A 296 16.24 -9.66 -6.48
N GLN A 297 15.11 -9.77 -7.20
CA GLN A 297 13.75 -9.97 -6.67
C GLN A 297 13.39 -8.96 -5.55
N ARG A 298 13.70 -7.68 -5.79
CA ARG A 298 13.51 -6.59 -4.82
C ARG A 298 13.08 -5.30 -5.50
N VAL A 299 12.55 -4.38 -4.70
CA VAL A 299 12.26 -3.01 -5.13
C VAL A 299 13.55 -2.22 -5.38
N LYS A 300 13.51 -1.32 -6.36
CA LYS A 300 14.58 -0.36 -6.68
C LYS A 300 14.00 1.00 -7.01
N ASN A 301 14.79 2.06 -6.83
CA ASN A 301 14.44 3.44 -7.19
C ASN A 301 13.07 3.91 -6.67
N ILE A 302 12.65 3.45 -5.48
CA ILE A 302 11.41 3.88 -4.85
C ILE A 302 11.60 5.23 -4.14
N PRO A 303 10.56 6.07 -4.01
CA PRO A 303 10.66 7.33 -3.27
C PRO A 303 11.16 7.11 -1.83
N GLU A 304 12.11 7.93 -1.38
CA GLU A 304 12.67 7.80 -0.01
C GLU A 304 11.60 7.95 1.07
N THR A 305 10.59 8.79 0.82
CA THR A 305 9.43 8.95 1.70
C THR A 305 8.60 7.67 1.82
N PHE A 306 8.66 6.76 0.84
CA PHE A 306 7.91 5.52 0.82
C PHE A 306 8.62 4.38 1.57
N VAL A 307 9.96 4.43 1.63
CA VAL A 307 10.81 3.41 2.27
C VAL A 307 10.33 3.03 3.68
N PRO A 308 10.06 3.96 4.62
CA PRO A 308 9.63 3.60 5.98
C PRO A 308 8.32 2.81 6.05
N PHE A 309 7.45 2.91 5.05
CA PHE A 309 6.15 2.24 5.03
C PHE A 309 6.25 0.76 4.63
N ILE A 310 7.22 0.41 3.80
CA ILE A 310 7.42 -0.95 3.30
C ILE A 310 8.64 -1.66 3.91
N SER A 311 9.41 -0.95 4.75
CA SER A 311 10.59 -1.49 5.43
C SER A 311 10.23 -2.46 6.54
N VAL A 312 11.01 -3.53 6.71
CA VAL A 312 10.89 -4.48 7.84
C VAL A 312 12.14 -4.38 8.73
N THR A 313 12.02 -4.63 10.03
CA THR A 313 13.22 -4.68 10.89
C THR A 313 13.95 -6.01 10.73
N ALA A 314 15.28 -6.02 10.87
CA ALA A 314 16.04 -7.26 10.90
C ALA A 314 15.58 -8.21 12.02
N ARG A 315 15.17 -7.63 13.15
CA ARG A 315 14.62 -8.37 14.30
C ARG A 315 13.29 -9.07 13.95
N GLU A 316 12.35 -8.37 13.32
CA GLU A 316 11.09 -8.95 12.86
C GLU A 316 11.31 -10.13 11.91
N LEU A 317 12.22 -9.98 10.93
CA LEU A 317 12.56 -11.08 10.02
C LEU A 317 13.12 -12.29 10.78
N LYS A 318 14.07 -12.06 11.70
CA LYS A 318 14.71 -13.12 12.49
C LYS A 318 13.72 -13.85 13.40
N GLU A 319 12.81 -13.13 14.04
CA GLU A 319 11.85 -13.72 14.99
C GLU A 319 10.65 -14.38 14.29
N VAL A 320 10.16 -13.79 13.18
CA VAL A 320 8.96 -14.29 12.48
C VAL A 320 9.30 -15.39 11.47
N ALA A 321 10.42 -15.27 10.78
CA ALA A 321 10.81 -16.15 9.68
C ALA A 321 12.30 -16.55 9.76
N PRO A 322 12.73 -17.23 10.85
CA PRO A 322 14.12 -17.63 11.03
C PRO A 322 14.63 -18.56 9.91
N ASP A 323 13.74 -19.36 9.32
CA ASP A 323 14.04 -20.33 8.27
C ASP A 323 13.75 -19.79 6.85
N ALA A 324 13.78 -18.46 6.66
CA ALA A 324 13.54 -17.83 5.37
C ALA A 324 14.49 -18.37 4.29
N THR A 325 13.92 -18.79 3.17
CA THR A 325 14.68 -19.28 2.00
C THR A 325 14.84 -18.22 0.92
N LEU A 326 14.05 -17.15 1.01
CA LEU A 326 14.08 -15.99 0.11
C LEU A 326 14.42 -14.72 0.91
N ALA A 327 15.10 -13.78 0.26
CA ALA A 327 15.33 -12.45 0.81
C ALA A 327 14.02 -11.65 0.87
N TYR A 328 13.92 -10.73 1.83
CA TYR A 328 12.81 -9.79 1.88
C TYR A 328 12.89 -8.83 0.67
N PRO A 329 11.81 -8.66 -0.13
CA PRO A 329 11.86 -7.82 -1.34
C PRO A 329 11.97 -6.31 -1.09
N GLY A 330 11.72 -5.86 0.14
CA GLY A 330 11.79 -4.46 0.54
C GLY A 330 13.05 -4.10 1.31
N PRO A 331 13.16 -2.83 1.76
CA PRO A 331 14.25 -2.40 2.61
C PRO A 331 14.22 -3.10 3.98
N VAL A 332 15.39 -3.43 4.51
CA VAL A 332 15.56 -3.99 5.86
C VAL A 332 16.30 -2.98 6.72
N ILE A 333 15.70 -2.57 7.85
CA ILE A 333 16.28 -1.59 8.77
C ILE A 333 16.90 -2.28 9.99
N GLY A 334 18.10 -1.85 10.38
CA GLY A 334 18.76 -2.25 11.61
C GLY A 334 18.33 -1.33 12.76
N ARG A 335 17.42 -1.79 13.61
CA ARG A 335 17.06 -1.15 14.88
C ARG A 335 17.04 -2.21 15.97
#